data_AF-A0A7Y1SWQ7-F1
#
_entry.id   AF-A0A7Y1SWQ7-F1
#
_cell.length_a   1.000
_cell.length_b   1.000
_cell.length_c   1.000
_cell.angle_alpha   90.00
_cell.angle_beta   90.00
_cell.angle_gamma   90.00
#
_symmetry.space_group_name_H-M   'P 1'
#
loop_
_entity.id
_entity.type
_entity.pdbx_description
1 polymer ?
#
loop_
_entity_poly.entity_id
_entity_poly.type
_entity_poly.pdbx_seq_one_letter_code
_entity_poly.pdbx_strand_id
1 'polypeptide(L)'
;MTLAADLLTTSRGLIAIGLIAAISGRHLSTVAVLISVAWLTDLFDGRAARAGAGSTRLGRWDLGVDTMVGVGALVGLLMAGAIPVWLAWGALLLLGVPFAIFRHPTLSMVLQAIAYAGVLALLWREAGAIRWLPPLTIATILVIGFNRFRETTLPTFFSGFLELLPERGGERR
;
A
#
# COMPACT_ATOMS: atom_id res chain seq x y z
N MET A 1 -9.14 -21.75 9.76
CA MET A 1 -8.30 -20.76 9.03
C MET A 1 -8.78 -19.32 9.26
N THR A 2 -9.34 -18.97 10.41
CA THR A 2 -9.82 -17.61 10.76
C THR A 2 -8.77 -16.81 11.55
N LEU A 3 -8.12 -17.47 12.52
CA LEU A 3 -7.11 -16.84 13.39
C LEU A 3 -5.94 -16.18 12.63
N ALA A 4 -5.42 -16.82 11.58
CA ALA A 4 -4.30 -16.28 10.81
C ALA A 4 -4.67 -14.97 10.07
N ALA A 5 -5.89 -14.91 9.51
CA ALA A 5 -6.37 -13.74 8.79
C ALA A 5 -6.75 -12.59 9.74
N ASP A 6 -7.33 -12.92 10.89
CA ASP A 6 -7.65 -11.94 11.94
C ASP A 6 -6.36 -11.34 12.52
N LEU A 7 -5.35 -12.17 12.76
CA LEU A 7 -4.03 -11.73 13.20
C LEU A 7 -3.36 -10.82 12.16
N LEU A 8 -3.43 -11.17 10.88
CA LEU A 8 -2.86 -10.34 9.83
C LEU A 8 -3.57 -9.00 9.72
N THR A 9 -4.90 -9.01 9.69
CA THR A 9 -5.72 -7.78 9.65
C THR A 9 -5.43 -6.88 10.84
N THR A 10 -5.39 -7.46 12.03
CA THR A 10 -5.05 -6.74 13.27
C THR A 10 -3.64 -6.18 13.20
N SER A 11 -2.67 -6.97 12.74
CA SER A 11 -1.28 -6.53 12.60
C SER A 11 -1.14 -5.34 11.65
N ARG A 12 -1.90 -5.33 10.55
CA ARG A 12 -1.89 -4.24 9.56
C ARG A 12 -2.55 -2.98 10.09
N GLY A 13 -3.64 -3.10 10.85
CA GLY A 13 -4.23 -1.98 11.59
C GLY A 13 -3.23 -1.38 12.59
N LEU A 14 -2.53 -2.22 13.35
CA LEU A 14 -1.50 -1.78 14.29
C LEU A 14 -0.31 -1.12 13.59
N ILE A 15 0.13 -1.65 12.45
CA ILE A 15 1.18 -1.04 11.62
C ILE A 15 0.72 0.32 11.10
N ALA A 16 -0.52 0.44 10.61
CA ALA A 16 -1.05 1.71 10.12
C ALA A 16 -1.07 2.79 11.23
N ILE A 17 -1.56 2.44 12.42
CA ILE A 17 -1.55 3.33 13.60
C ILE A 17 -0.12 3.68 14.01
N GLY A 18 0.76 2.67 14.06
CA GLY A 18 2.18 2.82 14.37
C GLY A 18 2.89 3.75 13.39
N LEU A 19 2.58 3.66 12.10
CA LEU A 19 3.11 4.55 11.07
C LEU A 19 2.62 5.98 11.26
N ILE A 20 1.34 6.21 11.58
CA ILE A 20 0.83 7.56 11.89
C ILE A 20 1.65 8.17 13.02
N ALA A 21 1.80 7.45 14.13
CA ALA A 21 2.53 7.93 15.30
C ALA A 21 4.02 8.15 15.00
N ALA A 22 4.68 7.18 14.35
CA ALA A 22 6.11 7.22 14.07
C ALA A 22 6.47 8.32 13.06
N ILE A 23 5.67 8.51 11.99
CA ILE A 23 5.89 9.56 11.01
C ILE A 23 5.65 10.93 11.64
N SER A 24 4.53 11.10 12.36
CA SER A 24 4.20 12.37 13.03
C SER A 24 5.25 12.77 14.08
N GLY A 25 5.77 11.80 14.83
CA GLY A 25 6.84 11.99 15.82
C GLY A 25 8.25 12.03 15.24
N ARG A 26 8.41 11.94 13.91
CA ARG A 26 9.71 11.85 13.20
C ARG A 26 10.64 10.74 13.69
N HIS A 27 10.08 9.61 14.13
CA HIS A 27 10.85 8.43 14.51
C HIS A 27 11.25 7.61 13.27
N LEU A 28 12.16 8.16 12.45
CA LEU A 28 12.45 7.67 11.09
C LEU A 28 12.96 6.22 11.04
N SER A 29 13.71 5.77 12.04
CA SER A 29 14.13 4.37 12.14
C SER A 29 12.91 3.45 12.32
N THR A 30 11.97 3.83 13.17
CA THR A 30 10.72 3.09 13.37
C THR A 30 9.87 3.10 12.10
N VAL A 31 9.79 4.23 11.40
CA VAL A 31 9.09 4.33 10.10
C VAL A 31 9.69 3.35 9.09
N ALA A 32 11.01 3.35 8.93
CA ALA A 32 11.71 2.47 8.01
C ALA A 32 11.49 0.98 8.33
N VAL A 33 11.51 0.62 9.62
CA VAL A 33 11.23 -0.75 10.05
C VAL A 33 9.77 -1.14 9.81
N LEU A 34 8.82 -0.31 10.24
CA LEU A 34 7.39 -0.62 10.12
C LEU A 34 6.96 -0.78 8.66
N ILE A 35 7.41 0.10 7.77
CA ILE A 35 7.06 0.01 6.34
C ILE A 35 7.70 -1.21 5.68
N SER A 36 8.95 -1.54 6.02
CA SER A 36 9.61 -2.75 5.54
C SER A 36 8.91 -4.03 6.03
N VAL A 37 8.51 -4.08 7.30
CA VAL A 37 7.76 -5.21 7.85
C VAL A 37 6.39 -5.34 7.17
N ALA A 38 5.70 -4.22 6.91
CA ALA A 38 4.43 -4.23 6.19
C ALA A 38 4.56 -4.86 4.80
N TRP A 39 5.59 -4.48 4.04
CA TRP A 39 5.83 -5.04 2.70
C TRP A 39 6.28 -6.50 2.73
N LEU A 40 7.10 -6.90 3.71
CA LEU A 40 7.53 -8.29 3.85
C LEU A 40 6.36 -9.20 4.21
N THR A 41 5.52 -8.80 5.18
CA THR A 41 4.34 -9.56 5.57
C THR A 41 3.36 -9.73 4.41
N ASP A 42 3.26 -8.73 3.53
CA ASP A 42 2.48 -8.81 2.28
C ASP A 42 2.95 -9.92 1.33
N LEU A 43 4.27 -9.99 1.14
CA LEU A 43 4.87 -11.00 0.30
C LEU A 43 4.63 -12.41 0.84
N PHE A 44 4.73 -12.58 2.16
CA PHE A 44 4.57 -13.88 2.82
C PHE A 44 3.11 -14.32 2.87
N ASP A 45 2.17 -13.42 3.15
CA ASP A 45 0.75 -13.79 3.17
C ASP A 45 0.26 -14.23 1.79
N GLY A 46 0.64 -13.49 0.75
CA GLY A 46 0.34 -13.89 -0.62
C GLY A 46 0.92 -15.26 -1.01
N ARG A 47 2.03 -15.69 -0.41
CA ARG A 47 2.60 -17.04 -0.61
C ARG A 47 1.85 -18.11 0.18
N ALA A 48 1.55 -17.85 1.45
CA ALA A 48 0.83 -18.77 2.31
C ALA A 48 -0.58 -19.07 1.77
N ALA A 49 -1.28 -18.04 1.27
CA ALA A 49 -2.60 -18.18 0.66
C ALA A 49 -2.61 -19.06 -0.60
N ARG A 50 -1.49 -19.19 -1.33
CA ARG A 50 -1.39 -20.04 -2.53
C ARG A 50 -0.98 -21.48 -2.22
N ALA A 51 -0.24 -21.70 -1.14
CA ALA A 51 0.16 -23.04 -0.71
C ALA A 51 -1.02 -23.80 -0.06
N GLY A 52 -1.99 -23.09 0.51
CA GLY A 52 -3.28 -23.66 0.93
C GLY A 52 -4.25 -23.71 -0.25
N ALA A 53 -4.66 -24.90 -0.66
CA ALA A 53 -5.62 -25.09 -1.75
C ALA A 53 -7.00 -24.49 -1.41
N GLY A 54 -7.26 -23.26 -1.84
CA GLY A 54 -8.59 -22.66 -1.83
C GLY A 54 -8.58 -21.14 -1.76
N SER A 55 -9.23 -20.48 -2.73
CA SER A 55 -9.58 -19.07 -2.64
C SER A 55 -10.44 -18.86 -1.40
N THR A 56 -9.84 -18.34 -0.32
CA THR A 56 -10.59 -18.09 0.91
C THR A 56 -11.54 -16.91 0.69
N ARG A 57 -12.68 -16.90 1.40
CA ARG A 57 -13.64 -15.77 1.41
C ARG A 57 -13.02 -14.42 1.82
N LEU A 58 -11.76 -14.42 2.28
CA LEU A 58 -11.02 -13.31 2.87
C LEU A 58 -10.15 -12.52 1.89
N GLY A 59 -9.86 -13.03 0.68
CA GLY A 59 -9.16 -12.25 -0.36
C GLY A 59 -9.88 -10.96 -0.76
N ARG A 60 -11.18 -10.82 -0.40
CA ARG A 60 -12.01 -9.64 -0.62
C ARG A 60 -11.71 -8.49 0.38
N TRP A 61 -11.10 -8.79 1.53
CA TRP A 61 -10.75 -7.80 2.56
C TRP A 61 -9.27 -7.42 2.53
N ASP A 62 -8.42 -8.28 1.99
CA ASP A 62 -6.96 -8.11 1.86
C ASP A 62 -6.58 -6.74 1.27
N LEU A 63 -7.19 -6.41 0.14
CA LEU A 63 -7.03 -5.12 -0.54
C LEU A 63 -7.41 -3.92 0.36
N GLY A 64 -8.43 -4.05 1.19
CA GLY A 64 -8.86 -2.99 2.11
C GLY A 64 -7.88 -2.79 3.26
N VAL A 65 -7.40 -3.90 3.83
CA VAL A 65 -6.44 -3.92 4.92
C VAL A 65 -5.09 -3.36 4.48
N ASP A 66 -4.62 -3.70 3.29
CA ASP A 66 -3.39 -3.12 2.74
C ASP A 66 -3.55 -1.61 2.49
N THR A 67 -4.73 -1.19 2.04
CA THR A 67 -5.01 0.23 1.85
C THR A 67 -4.94 1.00 3.16
N MET A 68 -5.29 0.39 4.30
CA MET A 68 -5.17 1.05 5.61
C MET A 68 -3.72 1.42 5.94
N VAL A 69 -2.74 0.59 5.56
CA VAL A 69 -1.32 0.91 5.77
C VAL A 69 -0.91 2.14 4.96
N GLY A 70 -1.33 2.20 3.68
CA GLY A 70 -1.10 3.37 2.82
C GLY A 70 -1.79 4.63 3.34
N VAL A 71 -3.04 4.51 3.80
CA VAL A 71 -3.79 5.62 4.41
C VAL A 71 -3.10 6.10 5.69
N GLY A 72 -2.68 5.19 6.58
CA GLY A 72 -1.96 5.52 7.80
C GLY A 72 -0.64 6.25 7.52
N ALA A 73 0.11 5.77 6.53
CA ALA A 73 1.33 6.45 6.06
C ALA A 73 1.02 7.88 5.56
N LEU A 74 -0.03 8.04 4.74
CA LEU A 74 -0.41 9.33 4.19
C LEU A 74 -0.90 10.32 5.26
N VAL A 75 -1.69 9.84 6.22
CA VAL A 75 -2.15 10.63 7.37
C VAL A 75 -0.95 11.04 8.24
N GLY A 76 -0.03 10.12 8.51
CA GLY A 76 1.20 10.44 9.23
C GLY A 76 2.04 11.51 8.53
N LEU A 77 2.18 11.43 7.20
CA LEU A 77 2.89 12.45 6.39
C LEU A 77 2.19 13.81 6.45
N LEU A 78 0.86 13.83 6.39
CA LEU A 78 0.07 15.05 6.54
C LEU A 78 0.28 15.68 7.92
N MET A 79 0.19 14.88 8.99
CA MET A 79 0.37 15.33 10.37
C MET A 79 1.80 15.82 10.64
N ALA A 80 2.80 15.19 10.05
CA ALA A 80 4.20 15.61 10.14
C ALA A 80 4.52 16.87 9.32
N GLY A 81 3.58 17.38 8.51
CA GLY A 81 3.81 18.46 7.55
C GLY A 81 4.84 18.09 6.48
N ALA A 82 5.04 16.80 6.22
CA ALA A 82 6.07 16.30 5.30
C ALA A 82 5.67 16.41 3.83
N ILE A 83 4.36 16.51 3.55
CA ILE A 83 3.79 16.70 2.21
C ILE A 83 2.79 17.86 2.21
N PRO A 84 2.52 18.48 1.04
CA PRO A 84 1.51 19.52 0.94
C PRO A 84 0.11 19.02 1.33
N VAL A 85 -0.62 19.82 2.10
CA VAL A 85 -1.96 19.49 2.62
C VAL A 85 -2.94 19.15 1.48
N TRP A 86 -2.88 19.89 0.38
CA TRP A 86 -3.74 19.64 -0.79
C TRP A 86 -3.47 18.28 -1.44
N LEU A 87 -2.22 17.79 -1.42
CA LEU A 87 -1.87 16.49 -2.00
C LEU A 87 -2.40 15.35 -1.13
N ALA A 88 -2.27 15.48 0.20
CA ALA A 88 -2.80 14.50 1.13
C ALA A 88 -4.33 14.39 1.04
N TRP A 89 -5.03 15.52 1.14
CA TRP A 89 -6.50 15.53 1.02
C TRP A 89 -6.96 15.14 -0.38
N GLY A 90 -6.27 15.59 -1.43
CA GLY A 90 -6.56 15.19 -2.80
C GLY A 90 -6.48 13.67 -2.98
N ALA A 91 -5.41 13.03 -2.50
CA ALA A 91 -5.27 11.59 -2.57
C ALA A 91 -6.34 10.85 -1.73
N LEU A 92 -6.63 11.30 -0.51
CA LEU A 92 -7.67 10.70 0.33
C LEU A 92 -9.06 10.82 -0.28
N LEU A 93 -9.42 11.99 -0.80
CA LEU A 93 -10.76 12.26 -1.33
C LEU A 93 -10.96 11.71 -2.75
N LEU A 94 -9.94 11.76 -3.61
CA LEU A 94 -10.06 11.31 -5.00
C LEU A 94 -9.76 9.82 -5.19
N LEU A 95 -8.98 9.21 -4.30
CA LEU A 95 -8.62 7.79 -4.39
C LEU A 95 -9.18 7.00 -3.22
N GLY A 96 -9.02 7.49 -1.99
CA GLY A 96 -9.47 6.80 -0.79
C GLY A 96 -10.99 6.66 -0.69
N VAL A 97 -11.74 7.74 -0.89
CA VAL A 97 -13.22 7.70 -0.83
C VAL A 97 -13.81 6.83 -1.95
N PRO A 98 -13.44 7.02 -3.24
CA PRO A 98 -13.90 6.12 -4.31
C PRO A 98 -13.46 4.67 -4.08
N PHE A 99 -12.26 4.42 -3.56
CA PHE A 99 -11.86 3.07 -3.17
C PHE A 99 -12.76 2.49 -2.09
N ALA A 100 -13.11 3.25 -1.05
CA ALA A 100 -13.97 2.76 0.03
C ALA A 100 -15.36 2.32 -0.49
N ILE A 101 -15.88 3.03 -1.50
CA ILE A 101 -17.17 2.77 -2.14
C ILE A 101 -17.09 1.62 -3.16
N PHE A 102 -16.19 1.72 -4.13
CA PHE A 102 -16.15 0.84 -5.31
C PHE A 102 -15.21 -0.36 -5.13
N ARG A 103 -14.28 -0.31 -4.16
CA ARG A 103 -13.26 -1.34 -3.89
C ARG A 103 -12.39 -1.67 -5.09
N HIS A 104 -12.19 -0.70 -6.00
CA HIS A 104 -11.42 -0.89 -7.22
C HIS A 104 -9.90 -1.00 -6.91
N PRO A 105 -9.22 -2.09 -7.31
CA PRO A 105 -7.80 -2.32 -6.98
C PRO A 105 -6.86 -1.19 -7.38
N THR A 106 -7.04 -0.62 -8.57
CA THR A 106 -6.16 0.45 -9.08
C THR A 106 -6.20 1.69 -8.20
N LEU A 107 -7.36 2.04 -7.61
CA LEU A 107 -7.46 3.21 -6.73
C LEU A 107 -6.63 3.02 -5.46
N SER A 108 -6.69 1.81 -4.88
CA SER A 108 -5.86 1.43 -3.74
C SER A 108 -4.37 1.46 -4.09
N MET A 109 -3.99 0.88 -5.22
CA MET A 109 -2.59 0.85 -5.67
C MET A 109 -2.02 2.26 -5.88
N VAL A 110 -2.76 3.17 -6.52
CA VAL A 110 -2.31 4.55 -6.74
C VAL A 110 -2.22 5.30 -5.42
N LEU A 111 -3.21 5.16 -4.52
CA LEU A 111 -3.18 5.78 -3.20
C LEU A 111 -1.96 5.33 -2.38
N GLN A 112 -1.71 4.03 -2.34
CA GLN A 112 -0.55 3.45 -1.68
C GLN A 112 0.76 3.91 -2.31
N ALA A 113 0.84 3.98 -3.65
CA ALA A 113 2.03 4.46 -4.33
C ALA A 113 2.37 5.91 -3.94
N ILE A 114 1.37 6.80 -3.88
CA ILE A 114 1.55 8.19 -3.42
C ILE A 114 2.05 8.21 -1.97
N ALA A 115 1.41 7.45 -1.08
CA ALA A 115 1.76 7.40 0.33
C ALA A 115 3.21 6.88 0.54
N TYR A 116 3.56 5.76 -0.09
CA TYR A 116 4.87 5.13 0.04
C TYR A 116 5.97 5.97 -0.61
N ALA A 117 5.70 6.61 -1.76
CA ALA A 117 6.63 7.56 -2.34
C ALA A 117 6.91 8.74 -1.40
N GLY A 118 5.87 9.27 -0.73
CA GLY A 118 6.02 10.31 0.29
C GLY A 118 6.87 9.86 1.48
N VAL A 119 6.66 8.65 1.99
CA VAL A 119 7.46 8.09 3.09
C VAL A 119 8.92 7.90 2.66
N LEU A 120 9.15 7.34 1.47
CA LEU A 120 10.50 7.17 0.94
C LEU A 120 11.20 8.51 0.76
N ALA A 121 10.51 9.53 0.24
CA ALA A 121 11.05 10.88 0.10
C ALA A 121 11.41 11.49 1.46
N LEU A 122 10.57 11.32 2.48
CA LEU A 122 10.85 11.75 3.85
C LEU A 122 12.11 11.06 4.40
N LEU A 123 12.18 9.74 4.31
CA LEU A 123 13.34 8.97 4.77
C LEU A 123 14.61 9.34 4.02
N TRP A 124 14.53 9.58 2.71
CA TRP A 124 15.69 9.94 1.91
C TRP A 124 16.30 11.28 2.32
N ARG A 125 15.43 12.24 2.67
CA ARG A 125 15.83 13.58 3.10
C ARG A 125 16.42 13.60 4.50
N GLU A 126 15.97 12.71 5.40
CA GLU A 126 16.21 12.90 6.84
C GLU A 126 16.79 11.69 7.59
N ALA A 127 16.67 10.47 7.07
CA ALA A 127 16.91 9.24 7.83
C ALA A 127 18.35 8.68 7.77
N GLY A 128 19.37 9.52 7.56
CA GLY A 128 20.78 9.09 7.59
C GLY A 128 21.05 7.79 6.82
N ALA A 129 21.63 6.78 7.49
CA ALA A 129 21.90 5.47 6.89
C ALA A 129 20.66 4.55 6.78
N ILE A 130 19.69 4.66 7.70
CA ILE A 130 18.52 3.76 7.75
C ILE A 130 17.58 3.95 6.55
N ARG A 131 17.73 5.06 5.79
CA ARG A 131 17.02 5.32 4.53
C ARG A 131 17.11 4.21 3.49
N TRP A 132 18.15 3.37 3.55
CA TRP A 132 18.36 2.27 2.60
C TRP A 132 17.55 1.02 2.92
N LEU A 133 17.03 0.87 4.15
CA LEU A 133 16.30 -0.33 4.56
C LEU A 133 15.04 -0.57 3.69
N PRO A 134 14.17 0.41 3.42
CA PRO A 134 13.00 0.17 2.58
C PRO A 134 13.34 -0.11 1.10
N PRO A 135 14.24 0.62 0.42
CA PRO A 135 14.69 0.26 -0.94
C PRO A 135 15.28 -1.16 -1.04
N LEU A 136 16.09 -1.58 -0.07
CA LEU A 136 16.61 -2.94 -0.02
C LEU A 136 15.48 -3.96 0.16
N THR A 137 14.49 -3.64 0.98
CA THR A 137 13.30 -4.49 1.17
C THR A 137 12.53 -4.65 -0.14
N ILE A 138 12.30 -3.55 -0.88
CA ILE A 138 11.66 -3.58 -2.20
C ILE A 138 12.48 -4.46 -3.16
N ALA A 139 13.80 -4.27 -3.21
CA ALA A 139 14.67 -5.07 -4.08
C ALA A 139 14.56 -6.57 -3.75
N THR A 140 14.59 -6.94 -2.46
CA THR A 140 14.38 -8.33 -2.02
C THR A 140 13.01 -8.85 -2.47
N ILE A 141 11.94 -8.08 -2.27
CA ILE A 141 10.59 -8.50 -2.68
C ILE A 141 10.50 -8.68 -4.19
N LEU A 142 11.10 -7.79 -4.98
CA LEU A 142 11.12 -7.89 -6.44
C LEU A 142 11.90 -9.11 -6.91
N VAL A 143 13.05 -9.41 -6.31
CA VAL A 143 13.84 -10.60 -6.64
C VAL A 143 13.07 -11.88 -6.33
N ILE A 144 12.48 -11.98 -5.13
CA ILE A 144 11.74 -13.17 -4.71
C ILE A 144 10.39 -13.27 -5.44
N GLY A 145 9.75 -12.16 -5.76
CA GLY A 145 8.40 -12.05 -6.31
C GLY A 145 8.33 -11.73 -7.80
N PHE A 146 9.44 -11.80 -8.53
CA PHE A 146 9.55 -11.24 -9.89
C PHE A 146 8.46 -11.74 -10.86
N ASN A 147 8.20 -13.05 -10.87
CA ASN A 147 7.19 -13.63 -11.75
C ASN A 147 5.78 -13.10 -11.41
N ARG A 148 5.43 -12.99 -10.12
CA ARG A 148 4.14 -12.39 -9.68
C ARG A 148 4.02 -10.94 -10.12
N PHE A 149 5.09 -10.17 -9.93
CA PHE A 149 5.09 -8.75 -10.31
C PHE A 149 4.79 -8.59 -11.81
N ARG A 150 5.46 -9.40 -12.65
CA ARG A 150 5.29 -9.37 -14.11
C ARG A 150 3.94 -9.92 -14.58
N GLU A 151 3.47 -11.02 -14.02
CA GLU A 151 2.30 -11.75 -14.52
C GLU A 151 0.98 -11.31 -13.90
N THR A 152 1.01 -10.70 -12.71
CA THR A 152 -0.21 -10.34 -11.97
C THR A 152 -0.28 -8.85 -11.67
N THR A 153 0.76 -8.29 -11.05
CA THR A 153 0.71 -6.89 -10.56
C THR A 153 0.68 -5.88 -11.71
N LEU A 154 1.57 -6.02 -12.70
CA LEU A 154 1.58 -5.12 -13.85
C LEU A 154 0.29 -5.22 -14.68
N PRO A 155 -0.20 -6.41 -15.09
CA PRO A 155 -1.43 -6.50 -15.86
C PRO A 155 -2.65 -5.92 -15.13
N THR A 156 -2.82 -6.23 -13.84
CA THR A 156 -3.94 -5.71 -13.04
C THR A 156 -3.91 -4.19 -12.93
N PHE A 157 -2.72 -3.61 -12.76
CA PHE A 157 -2.57 -2.16 -12.71
C PHE A 157 -2.97 -1.51 -14.03
N PHE A 158 -2.45 -2.02 -15.17
CA PHE A 158 -2.74 -1.45 -16.48
C PHE A 158 -4.19 -1.67 -16.90
N SER A 159 -4.77 -2.85 -16.69
CA SER A 159 -6.17 -3.12 -17.04
C SER A 159 -7.11 -2.22 -16.26
N GLY A 160 -6.92 -2.12 -14.94
CA GLY A 160 -7.75 -1.26 -14.12
C GLY A 160 -7.50 0.24 -14.35
N PHE A 161 -6.30 0.63 -14.80
CA PHE A 161 -6.06 2.00 -15.26
C PHE A 161 -6.83 2.31 -16.54
N LEU A 162 -6.85 1.38 -17.51
CA LEU A 162 -7.62 1.52 -18.74
C LEU A 162 -9.13 1.61 -18.49
N GLU A 163 -9.65 0.83 -17.53
CA GLU A 163 -11.07 0.88 -17.12
C GLU A 163 -11.47 2.23 -16.47
N LEU A 164 -10.52 2.93 -15.86
CA LEU A 164 -10.74 4.26 -15.27
C LEU A 164 -10.65 5.39 -16.29
N LEU A 165 -10.15 5.13 -17.50
CA LEU A 165 -10.17 6.13 -18.57
C LEU A 165 -11.60 6.19 -19.15
N PRO A 166 -12.18 7.39 -19.30
CA PRO A 166 -13.47 7.52 -19.96
C PRO A 166 -13.36 6.90 -21.36
N GLU A 167 -14.26 5.97 -21.70
CA GLU A 167 -14.35 5.44 -23.05
C GLU A 167 -14.37 6.63 -24.02
N ARG A 168 -13.33 6.75 -24.85
CA ARG A 168 -13.36 7.69 -25.96
C ARG A 168 -14.55 7.25 -26.82
N GLY A 169 -15.57 8.10 -26.85
CA GLY A 169 -16.89 7.81 -27.39
C GLY A 169 -16.86 6.89 -28.60
N GLY A 170 -17.31 5.65 -28.40
CA GLY A 170 -17.85 4.84 -29.48
C GLY A 170 -19.17 5.48 -29.87
N GLU A 171 -19.16 6.15 -31.02
CA GLU A 171 -20.35 6.68 -31.68
C GLU A 171 -21.48 5.64 -31.64
N ARG A 172 -22.59 5.99 -30.98
CA ARG A 172 -23.88 5.44 -31.39
C ARG A 172 -24.16 6.01 -32.77
N ARG A 173 -24.02 5.18 -33.80
CA ARG A 173 -24.70 5.35 -35.08
C ARG A 173 -25.53 4.10 -35.34
#